data_AF-A0A4R0IH75-F1
#
_entry.id   AF-A0A4R0IH75-F1
#
_cell.length_a   1.000
_cell.length_b   1.000
_cell.length_c   1.000
_cell.angle_alpha   90.00
_cell.angle_beta   90.00
_cell.angle_gamma   90.00
#
_symmetry.space_group_name_H-M   'P 1'
#
loop_
_entity.id
_entity.type
_entity.pdbx_description
1 polymer ?
#
loop_
_entity_poly.entity_id
_entity_poly.type
_entity_poly.pdbx_seq_one_letter_code
_entity_poly.pdbx_strand_id
1 'polypeptide(L)'
;MSVGALTACSGGDYCGDLKGYVDSSKDLDIKNADQVGKMLDQAKKVSKSAPDDIKDDWKVVIDYAEKAQAAKGDTNKLVELAKADGEKITPAMQAISKQAKDTCKIDLPGAGS
;
A
#
# COMPACT_ATOMS: atom_id res chain seq x y z
N MET A 1 8.71 27.94 15.80
CA MET A 1 7.68 28.04 16.86
C MET A 1 6.64 26.98 16.60
N SER A 2 6.44 26.08 17.57
CA SER A 2 5.31 25.16 17.72
C SER A 2 4.82 24.37 16.50
N VAL A 3 5.48 23.24 16.20
CA VAL A 3 4.76 22.04 15.72
C VAL A 3 4.83 20.98 16.81
N GLY A 4 4.54 21.42 18.04
CA GLY A 4 4.12 20.55 19.12
C GLY A 4 2.68 20.12 18.83
N ALA A 5 2.55 19.06 18.06
CA ALA A 5 1.34 18.24 17.97
C ALA A 5 1.79 16.79 17.67
N LEU A 6 2.50 16.21 18.62
CA LEU A 6 2.78 14.75 18.72
C LEU A 6 1.47 13.96 19.01
N THR A 7 0.33 14.39 18.46
CA THR A 7 -1.00 13.81 18.69
C THR A 7 -1.46 12.95 17.51
N ALA A 8 -0.57 12.17 16.90
CA ALA A 8 -0.97 11.05 16.06
C ALA A 8 -0.72 9.68 16.71
N CYS A 9 -0.36 9.63 18.00
CA CYS A 9 -0.40 8.40 18.79
C CYS A 9 -1.80 8.11 19.39
N SER A 10 -2.88 8.51 18.69
CA SER A 10 -4.28 8.29 19.13
C SER A 10 -5.28 8.25 17.96
N GLY A 11 -4.84 7.90 16.75
CA GLY A 11 -5.66 8.07 15.54
C GLY A 11 -6.23 6.77 15.03
N GLY A 12 -7.18 6.15 15.76
CA GLY A 12 -7.79 4.85 15.44
C GLY A 12 -7.95 4.56 13.94
N ASP A 13 -7.27 3.55 13.39
CA ASP A 13 -5.82 3.37 13.51
C ASP A 13 -5.31 3.18 12.09
N TYR A 14 -5.22 4.24 11.29
CA TYR A 14 -4.58 4.16 9.96
C TYR A 14 -3.22 3.47 10.08
N CYS A 15 -2.44 3.80 11.11
CA CYS A 15 -1.17 3.14 11.40
C CYS A 15 -1.33 1.66 11.82
N GLY A 16 -2.41 1.29 12.51
CA GLY A 16 -2.71 -0.09 12.88
C GLY A 16 -3.19 -0.93 11.69
N ASP A 17 -4.06 -0.37 10.85
CA ASP A 17 -4.50 -0.97 9.59
C ASP A 17 -3.31 -1.10 8.63
N LEU A 18 -2.45 -0.09 8.57
CA LEU A 18 -1.23 -0.12 7.77
C LEU A 18 -0.28 -1.24 8.21
N LYS A 19 -0.16 -1.48 9.52
CA LYS A 19 0.59 -2.63 10.03
C LYS A 19 -0.01 -3.95 9.56
N GLY A 20 -1.33 -4.08 9.57
CA GLY A 20 -2.04 -5.24 9.01
C GLY A 20 -1.77 -5.45 7.52
N TYR A 21 -1.73 -4.36 6.73
CA TYR A 21 -1.33 -4.40 5.33
C TYR A 21 0.13 -4.87 5.17
N VAL A 22 1.07 -4.29 5.93
CA VAL A 22 2.48 -4.69 5.92
C VAL A 22 2.61 -6.18 6.24
N ASP A 23 1.97 -6.67 7.29
CA ASP A 23 2.02 -8.08 7.69
C ASP A 23 1.45 -9.00 6.60
N SER A 24 0.40 -8.59 5.89
CA SER A 24 -0.15 -9.34 4.76
C SER A 24 0.76 -9.37 3.51
N SER A 25 1.71 -8.42 3.42
CA SER A 25 2.59 -8.24 2.26
C SER A 25 3.95 -8.95 2.37
N LYS A 26 4.37 -9.38 3.58
CA LYS A 26 5.72 -9.92 3.84
C LYS A 26 6.07 -11.18 3.02
N ASP A 27 5.09 -12.05 2.82
CA ASP A 27 5.25 -13.33 2.12
C ASP A 27 4.41 -13.38 0.84
N LEU A 28 4.10 -12.22 0.26
CA LEU A 28 3.23 -12.13 -0.90
C LEU A 28 3.88 -12.75 -2.14
N ASP A 29 3.28 -13.84 -2.62
CA ASP A 29 3.48 -14.32 -3.98
C ASP A 29 2.46 -13.66 -4.90
N ILE A 30 2.92 -12.75 -5.76
CA ILE A 30 2.08 -12.06 -6.76
C ILE A 30 1.44 -13.05 -7.76
N LYS A 31 1.98 -14.28 -7.88
CA LYS A 31 1.39 -15.34 -8.69
C LYS A 31 0.24 -16.07 -7.99
N ASN A 32 0.11 -15.88 -6.68
CA ASN A 32 -0.97 -16.46 -5.89
C ASN A 32 -2.13 -15.47 -5.75
N ALA A 33 -3.17 -15.66 -6.56
CA ALA A 33 -4.34 -14.77 -6.60
C ALA A 33 -5.05 -14.60 -5.25
N ASP A 34 -5.03 -15.62 -4.39
CA ASP A 34 -5.65 -15.55 -3.07
C ASP A 34 -4.82 -14.67 -2.12
N GLN A 35 -3.49 -14.75 -2.20
CA GLN A 35 -2.61 -13.87 -1.42
C GLN A 35 -2.71 -12.42 -1.91
N VAL A 36 -2.76 -12.19 -3.22
CA VAL A 36 -3.01 -10.86 -3.80
C VAL A 36 -4.37 -10.33 -3.36
N GLY A 37 -5.40 -11.18 -3.33
CA GLY A 37 -6.73 -10.81 -2.83
C GLY A 37 -6.72 -10.38 -1.36
N LYS A 38 -6.03 -11.13 -0.50
CA LYS A 38 -5.88 -10.76 0.92
C LYS A 38 -5.15 -9.43 1.10
N MET A 39 -4.08 -9.20 0.33
CA MET A 39 -3.36 -7.93 0.35
C MET A 39 -4.26 -6.78 -0.13
N LEU A 40 -5.03 -7.00 -1.20
CA LEU A 40 -5.98 -6.03 -1.75
C LEU A 40 -7.05 -5.65 -0.72
N ASP A 41 -7.59 -6.61 0.02
CA ASP A 41 -8.57 -6.35 1.07
C ASP A 41 -7.99 -5.49 2.20
N GLN A 42 -6.73 -5.73 2.58
CA GLN A 42 -6.02 -4.87 3.54
C GLN A 42 -5.77 -3.47 2.96
N ALA A 43 -5.35 -3.35 1.71
CA ALA A 43 -5.17 -2.05 1.05
C ALA A 43 -6.48 -1.24 1.02
N LYS A 44 -7.60 -1.89 0.68
CA LYS A 44 -8.94 -1.30 0.73
C LYS A 44 -9.31 -0.85 2.14
N LYS A 45 -8.99 -1.65 3.17
CA LYS A 45 -9.22 -1.27 4.57
C LYS A 45 -8.42 -0.03 4.95
N VAL A 46 -7.11 -0.05 4.71
CA VAL A 46 -6.20 1.07 5.01
C VAL A 46 -6.64 2.34 4.32
N SER A 47 -6.99 2.28 3.02
CA SER A 47 -7.40 3.45 2.23
C SER A 47 -8.58 4.22 2.81
N LYS A 48 -9.49 3.55 3.54
CA LYS A 48 -10.65 4.19 4.18
C LYS A 48 -10.26 5.08 5.36
N SER A 49 -9.16 4.74 6.02
CA SER A 49 -8.61 5.47 7.17
C SER A 49 -7.43 6.37 6.81
N ALA A 50 -6.93 6.27 5.57
CA ALA A 50 -5.80 7.05 5.10
C ALA A 50 -6.06 8.56 5.19
N PRO A 51 -5.07 9.38 5.58
CA PRO A 51 -5.18 10.83 5.47
C PRO A 51 -5.33 11.27 4.00
N ASP A 52 -6.01 12.39 3.79
CA ASP A 52 -6.44 12.84 2.46
C ASP A 52 -5.28 13.08 1.48
N ASP A 53 -4.09 13.39 2.00
CA ASP A 53 -2.86 13.63 1.24
C ASP A 53 -2.33 12.40 0.50
N ILE A 54 -2.65 11.19 0.98
CA ILE A 54 -2.23 9.92 0.35
C ILE A 54 -3.41 9.01 -0.05
N LYS A 55 -4.65 9.49 0.09
CA LYS A 55 -5.85 8.72 -0.32
C LYS A 55 -5.86 8.41 -1.82
N ASP A 56 -5.28 9.25 -2.66
CA ASP A 56 -5.20 9.01 -4.10
C ASP A 56 -4.08 8.02 -4.42
N ASP A 57 -2.96 8.06 -3.71
CA ASP A 57 -1.90 7.05 -3.82
C ASP A 57 -2.43 5.66 -3.45
N TRP A 58 -3.23 5.55 -2.40
CA TRP A 58 -3.89 4.28 -2.04
C TRP A 58 -4.83 3.77 -3.13
N LYS A 59 -5.53 4.64 -3.86
CA LYS A 59 -6.36 4.22 -5.00
C LYS A 59 -5.49 3.63 -6.11
N VAL A 60 -4.35 4.23 -6.42
CA VAL A 60 -3.41 3.70 -7.41
C VAL A 60 -2.91 2.30 -7.00
N VAL A 61 -2.59 2.10 -5.71
CA VAL A 61 -2.20 0.79 -5.17
C VAL A 61 -3.32 -0.24 -5.31
N ILE A 62 -4.54 0.14 -4.95
CA ILE A 62 -5.72 -0.73 -5.05
C ILE A 62 -5.99 -1.11 -6.51
N ASP A 63 -5.99 -0.15 -7.43
CA ASP A 63 -6.23 -0.39 -8.85
C ASP A 63 -5.18 -1.34 -9.46
N TYR A 64 -3.91 -1.17 -9.07
CA TYR A 64 -2.84 -2.06 -9.48
C TYR A 64 -3.05 -3.48 -8.94
N ALA A 65 -3.37 -3.61 -7.64
CA ALA A 65 -3.61 -4.89 -6.99
C ALA A 65 -4.87 -5.61 -7.54
N GLU A 66 -5.92 -4.89 -7.91
CA GLU A 66 -7.11 -5.46 -8.59
C GLU A 66 -6.74 -6.06 -9.94
N LYS A 67 -5.94 -5.36 -10.75
CA LYS A 67 -5.44 -5.88 -12.04
C LYS A 67 -4.52 -7.08 -11.84
N ALA A 68 -3.65 -7.04 -10.82
CA ALA A 68 -2.77 -8.16 -10.49
C ALA A 68 -3.57 -9.39 -10.04
N GLN A 69 -4.61 -9.21 -9.22
CA GLN A 69 -5.51 -10.29 -8.81
C GLN A 69 -6.26 -10.87 -10.02
N ALA A 70 -6.75 -10.01 -10.91
CA ALA A 70 -7.45 -10.40 -12.13
C ALA A 70 -6.56 -11.17 -13.12
N ALA A 71 -5.23 -10.98 -13.06
CA ALA A 71 -4.28 -11.77 -13.82
C ALA A 71 -4.21 -13.24 -13.35
N LYS A 72 -4.70 -13.56 -12.13
CA LYS A 72 -4.74 -14.93 -11.57
C LYS A 72 -3.41 -15.67 -11.66
N GLY A 73 -2.30 -14.95 -11.46
CA GLY A 73 -0.95 -15.49 -11.54
C GLY A 73 -0.38 -15.71 -12.93
N ASP A 74 -1.10 -15.29 -13.99
CA ASP A 74 -0.58 -15.27 -15.35
C ASP A 74 0.62 -14.30 -15.45
N THR A 75 1.81 -14.87 -15.61
CA THR A 75 3.06 -14.12 -15.64
C THR A 75 3.14 -13.12 -16.79
N ASN A 76 2.53 -13.43 -17.95
CA ASN A 76 2.55 -12.51 -19.08
C ASN A 76 1.68 -11.29 -18.78
N LYS A 77 0.49 -11.51 -18.22
CA LYS A 77 -0.39 -10.40 -17.81
C LYS A 77 0.22 -9.55 -16.71
N LEU A 78 0.90 -10.17 -15.74
CA LEU A 78 1.60 -9.45 -14.67
C LEU A 78 2.76 -8.61 -15.21
N VAL A 79 3.51 -9.12 -16.19
CA VAL A 79 4.58 -8.36 -16.88
C VAL A 79 4.00 -7.18 -17.66
N GLU A 80 2.93 -7.38 -18.41
CA GLU A 80 2.27 -6.29 -19.14
C GLU A 80 1.66 -5.24 -18.20
N LEU A 81 1.09 -5.66 -17.07
CA LEU A 81 0.61 -4.77 -16.02
C LEU A 81 1.76 -3.93 -15.45
N ALA A 82 2.89 -4.55 -15.12
CA ALA A 82 4.06 -3.85 -14.60
C ALA A 82 4.59 -2.81 -15.61
N LYS A 83 4.57 -3.10 -16.91
CA LYS A 83 4.94 -2.12 -17.96
C LYS A 83 3.94 -0.98 -18.07
N ALA A 84 2.64 -1.27 -18.00
CA ALA A 84 1.59 -0.28 -18.23
C ALA A 84 1.39 0.67 -17.05
N ASP A 85 1.50 0.16 -15.82
CA ASP A 85 1.14 0.89 -14.60
C ASP A 85 2.30 1.01 -13.59
N GLY A 86 3.47 0.40 -13.87
CA GLY A 86 4.68 0.47 -13.03
C GLY A 86 5.12 1.91 -12.70
N GLU A 87 5.02 2.80 -13.69
CA GLU A 87 5.37 4.22 -13.53
C GLU A 87 4.38 4.99 -12.64
N LYS A 88 3.15 4.49 -12.47
CA LYS A 88 2.13 5.10 -11.60
C LYS A 88 2.21 4.57 -10.18
N ILE A 89 2.42 3.25 -10.03
CA ILE A 89 2.45 2.60 -8.72
C ILE A 89 3.69 2.99 -7.90
N THR A 90 4.82 3.20 -8.56
CA THR A 90 6.09 3.54 -7.88
C THR A 90 6.00 4.84 -7.06
N PRO A 91 5.62 6.00 -7.64
CA PRO A 91 5.50 7.25 -6.86
C PRO A 91 4.43 7.16 -5.77
N ALA A 92 3.31 6.46 -6.02
CA ALA A 92 2.27 6.25 -5.01
C ALA A 92 2.79 5.46 -3.80
N MET A 93 3.52 4.36 -4.06
CA MET A 93 4.15 3.57 -3.01
C MET A 93 5.22 4.37 -2.24
N GLN A 94 5.96 5.25 -2.91
CA GLN A 94 6.93 6.14 -2.25
C GLN A 94 6.25 7.16 -1.33
N ALA A 95 5.16 7.78 -1.77
CA ALA A 95 4.39 8.73 -0.97
C ALA A 95 3.82 8.07 0.28
N ILE A 96 3.16 6.92 0.12
CA ILE A 96 2.64 6.11 1.23
C ILE A 96 3.78 5.69 2.18
N SER A 97 4.91 5.25 1.64
CA SER A 97 6.06 4.83 2.46
C SER A 97 6.66 5.97 3.27
N LYS A 98 6.80 7.15 2.66
CA LYS A 98 7.26 8.34 3.37
C LYS A 98 6.29 8.72 4.47
N GLN A 99 4.99 8.76 4.18
CA GLN A 99 3.96 9.11 5.14
C GLN A 99 3.92 8.09 6.30
N ALA A 100 4.03 6.79 6.01
CA ALA A 100 4.10 5.73 6.99
C ALA A 100 5.29 5.87 7.94
N LYS A 101 6.46 6.21 7.40
CA LYS A 101 7.66 6.45 8.19
C LYS A 101 7.56 7.71 9.04
N ASP A 102 7.09 8.80 8.45
CA ASP A 102 7.02 10.10 9.12
C ASP A 102 5.94 10.11 10.21
N THR A 103 4.77 9.54 9.92
CA THR A 103 3.57 9.59 10.77
C THR A 103 3.45 8.36 11.68
N CYS A 104 3.60 7.16 11.12
CA CYS A 104 3.34 5.91 11.83
C CYS A 104 4.59 5.23 12.40
N LYS A 105 5.80 5.69 12.03
CA LYS A 105 7.07 5.01 12.35
C LYS A 105 7.10 3.56 11.85
N ILE A 106 6.44 3.31 10.72
CA ILE A 106 6.38 2.01 10.05
C ILE A 106 7.23 2.10 8.78
N ASP A 107 8.17 1.18 8.61
CA ASP A 107 8.88 0.98 7.35
C ASP A 107 8.13 -0.04 6.49
N LEU A 108 7.74 0.37 5.28
CA LEU A 108 7.12 -0.50 4.29
C LEU A 108 8.21 -1.27 3.52
N PRO A 109 8.09 -2.59 3.35
CA PRO A 109 9.00 -3.34 2.51
C PRO A 109 8.93 -2.83 1.06
N GLY A 110 10.08 -2.45 0.50
CA GLY A 110 10.19 -1.85 -0.84
C GLY A 110 10.37 -0.33 -0.88
N ALA A 111 10.41 0.35 0.27
CA ALA A 111 10.57 1.82 0.39
C ALA A 111 12.03 2.35 0.31
N GLY A 112 13.01 1.50 -0.03
CA GLY A 112 14.45 1.82 -0.10
C GLY A 112 15.24 0.88 0.83
N SER A 113 16.37 0.30 0.44
CA SER A 113 17.37 0.66 -0.58
C SER A 113 17.57 -0.43 -1.64
#